data_AF-A0A2A2HZI6-F1
#
_entry.id   AF-A0A2A2HZI6-F1
#
_cell.length_a   1.000
_cell.length_b   1.000
_cell.length_c   1.000
_cell.angle_alpha   90.00
_cell.angle_beta   90.00
_cell.angle_gamma   90.00
#
_symmetry.space_group_name_H-M   'P 1'
#
loop_
_entity.id
_entity.type
_entity.pdbx_description
1 polymer ?
#
loop_
_entity_poly.entity_id
_entity_poly.type
_entity_poly.pdbx_seq_one_letter_code
_entity_poly.pdbx_strand_id
1 'polypeptide(L)'
;MYKTTGDVLQAYSASHTVPYLLETSDLEMACSMNEATKPLLMSFRRVTSEPHQLGVLMSLQTGGCMESEAREADLRGLAAFEAGNAEASQDAMIVQRRLYETTASRYYDGWKHHQAYYGEAAQGECPSFDSEYDEFIYIAGLISGLQALNADIQSSGAAGVPKNMGSLVAESTRCVDNEKWWGVPMGLRATVWAMIPGSVPQGEDPFERLARAAELGEEARVRLTHVFQVIAAQNKNKDELVRDTIRRHVSEVEEHPANEQWRLIDQLATHNIRAISDRMWMKETGHRTPVDGLGTFWDDQKSDAEAMDLEGIL
;
A
#
# COMPACT_ATOMS: atom_id res chain seq x y z
N MET A 1 18.99 33.02 -5.82
CA MET A 1 17.52 33.03 -5.90
C MET A 1 16.99 31.61 -6.04
N TYR A 2 17.19 30.93 -7.18
CA TYR A 2 16.61 29.59 -7.41
C TYR A 2 17.02 28.50 -6.42
N LYS A 3 18.30 28.45 -5.99
CA LYS A 3 18.75 27.54 -4.92
C LYS A 3 17.93 27.74 -3.64
N THR A 4 17.92 28.98 -3.11
CA THR A 4 17.15 29.36 -1.92
C THR A 4 15.67 29.04 -2.06
N THR A 5 15.06 29.31 -3.21
CA THR A 5 13.66 28.96 -3.47
C THR A 5 13.43 27.44 -3.42
N GLY A 6 14.33 26.66 -4.01
CA GLY A 6 14.29 25.20 -3.95
C GLY A 6 14.42 24.69 -2.51
N ASP A 7 15.39 25.19 -1.75
CA ASP A 7 15.61 24.80 -0.35
C ASP A 7 14.37 25.12 0.51
N VAL A 8 13.77 26.30 0.32
CA VAL A 8 12.54 26.71 1.02
C VAL A 8 11.36 25.81 0.66
N LEU A 9 11.16 25.48 -0.61
CA LEU A 9 10.07 24.62 -1.04
C LEU A 9 10.23 23.18 -0.55
N GLN A 10 11.47 22.66 -0.52
CA GLN A 10 11.75 21.35 0.07
C GLN A 10 11.41 21.33 1.56
N ALA A 11 11.89 22.32 2.33
CA ALA A 11 11.63 22.43 3.75
C ALA A 11 10.15 22.64 4.08
N TYR A 12 9.45 23.50 3.33
CA TYR A 12 8.02 23.72 3.48
C TYR A 12 7.22 22.44 3.18
N SER A 13 7.60 21.71 2.12
CA SER A 13 6.91 20.48 1.75
C SER A 13 7.02 19.44 2.86
N ALA A 14 8.22 19.27 3.42
CA ALA A 14 8.48 18.37 4.55
C ALA A 14 7.71 18.79 5.81
N SER A 15 7.73 20.08 6.16
CA SER A 15 7.23 20.56 7.45
C SER A 15 5.74 20.87 7.48
N HIS A 16 5.12 21.10 6.33
CA HIS A 16 3.73 21.58 6.24
C HIS A 16 2.90 20.83 5.22
N THR A 17 3.37 20.68 3.98
CA THR A 17 2.55 20.04 2.93
C THR A 17 2.29 18.58 3.27
N VAL A 18 3.30 17.79 3.64
CA VAL A 18 3.11 16.37 3.90
C VAL A 18 2.26 16.12 5.16
N PRO A 19 2.51 16.74 6.32
CA PRO A 19 1.61 16.62 7.48
C PRO A 19 0.15 16.97 7.14
N TYR A 20 -0.06 18.09 6.43
CA TYR A 20 -1.40 18.49 5.99
C TYR A 20 -2.07 17.43 5.09
N LEU A 21 -1.30 16.81 4.19
CA LEU A 21 -1.83 15.69 3.39
C LEU A 21 -2.14 14.48 4.26
N LEU A 22 -1.32 14.14 5.24
CA LEU A 22 -1.53 12.97 6.09
C LEU A 22 -2.80 13.09 6.94
N GLU A 23 -3.24 14.31 7.23
CA GLU A 23 -4.49 14.61 7.94
C GLU A 23 -5.75 14.55 7.03
N THR A 24 -5.60 14.52 5.70
CA THR A 24 -6.76 14.48 4.79
C THR A 24 -7.35 13.06 4.70
N SER A 25 -8.63 12.97 4.32
CA SER A 25 -9.27 11.71 3.91
C SER A 25 -9.44 11.59 2.40
N ASP A 26 -9.07 12.61 1.63
CA ASP A 26 -9.26 12.65 0.19
C ASP A 26 -8.06 12.04 -0.55
N LEU A 27 -8.15 10.72 -0.79
CA LEU A 27 -7.13 9.95 -1.50
C LEU A 27 -6.96 10.41 -2.96
N GLU A 28 -8.05 10.78 -3.63
CA GLU A 28 -8.02 11.19 -5.05
C GLU A 28 -7.32 12.54 -5.21
N MET A 29 -7.61 13.49 -4.32
CA MET A 29 -6.91 14.77 -4.26
C MET A 29 -5.44 14.58 -3.92
N ALA A 30 -5.12 13.73 -2.93
CA ALA A 30 -3.74 13.43 -2.57
C ALA A 30 -2.97 12.82 -3.76
N CYS A 31 -3.61 11.92 -4.51
CA CYS A 31 -3.05 11.33 -5.72
C CYS A 31 -2.80 12.37 -6.83
N SER A 32 -3.85 13.10 -7.21
CA SER A 32 -3.82 14.11 -8.28
C SER A 32 -2.78 15.19 -8.01
N MET A 33 -2.70 15.66 -6.76
CA MET A 33 -1.75 16.67 -6.35
C MET A 33 -0.31 16.19 -6.52
N ASN A 34 0.00 14.95 -6.11
CA ASN A 34 1.35 14.41 -6.22
C ASN A 34 1.77 14.17 -7.67
N GLU A 35 0.89 13.65 -8.51
CA GLU A 35 1.19 13.48 -9.94
C GLU A 35 1.45 14.82 -10.65
N ALA A 36 0.66 15.85 -10.32
CA ALA A 36 0.82 17.18 -10.90
C ALA A 36 2.06 17.93 -10.39
N THR A 37 2.40 17.78 -9.11
CA THR A 37 3.47 18.59 -8.46
C THR A 37 4.84 17.91 -8.46
N LYS A 38 4.92 16.58 -8.62
CA LYS A 38 6.19 15.84 -8.64
C LYS A 38 7.21 16.40 -9.65
N PRO A 39 6.87 16.67 -10.93
CA PRO A 39 7.84 17.23 -11.87
C PRO A 39 8.38 18.60 -11.44
N LEU A 40 7.51 19.46 -10.88
CA LEU A 40 7.90 20.77 -10.37
C LEU A 40 8.89 20.64 -9.21
N LEU A 41 8.54 19.87 -8.18
CA LEU A 41 9.35 19.74 -6.97
C LEU A 41 10.67 18.99 -7.23
N MET A 42 10.65 17.94 -8.06
CA MET A 42 11.87 17.23 -8.45
C MET A 42 12.77 18.06 -9.38
N SER A 43 12.24 19.05 -10.13
CA SER A 43 13.06 19.89 -11.01
C SER A 43 14.09 20.74 -10.27
N PHE A 44 13.90 20.99 -8.97
CA PHE A 44 14.83 21.75 -8.14
C PHE A 44 16.21 21.10 -8.00
N ARG A 45 16.36 19.79 -8.29
CA ARG A 45 17.68 19.14 -8.40
C ARG A 45 18.65 19.81 -9.38
N ARG A 46 18.12 20.62 -10.32
CA ARG A 46 18.93 21.37 -11.29
C ARG A 46 19.59 22.61 -10.71
N VAL A 47 19.11 23.08 -9.56
CA VAL A 47 19.51 24.36 -8.95
C VAL A 47 19.88 24.25 -7.46
N THR A 48 19.55 23.12 -6.82
CA THR A 48 19.97 22.76 -5.46
C THR A 48 20.17 21.25 -5.33
N SER A 49 20.46 20.75 -4.13
CA SER A 49 20.57 19.32 -3.83
C SER A 49 19.32 18.55 -4.25
N GLU A 50 19.53 17.33 -4.73
CA GLU A 50 18.43 16.47 -5.16
C GLU A 50 17.50 16.19 -3.97
N PRO A 51 16.18 16.44 -4.09
CA PRO A 51 15.24 16.30 -2.99
C PRO A 51 14.88 14.84 -2.74
N HIS A 52 15.84 14.02 -2.30
CA HIS A 52 15.65 12.56 -2.18
C HIS A 52 14.46 12.18 -1.30
N GLN A 53 14.30 12.80 -0.13
CA GLN A 53 13.17 12.52 0.76
C GLN A 53 11.79 12.79 0.10
N LEU A 54 11.64 13.90 -0.63
CA LEU A 54 10.42 14.14 -1.43
C LEU A 54 10.30 13.12 -2.57
N GLY A 55 11.42 12.76 -3.20
CA GLY A 55 11.50 11.73 -4.22
C GLY A 55 10.98 10.39 -3.72
N VAL A 56 11.22 10.01 -2.46
CA VAL A 56 10.64 8.81 -1.83
C VAL A 56 9.12 8.91 -1.77
N LEU A 57 8.59 9.94 -1.11
CA LEU A 57 7.15 10.08 -0.85
C LEU A 57 6.34 10.20 -2.14
N MET A 58 6.77 11.07 -3.05
CA MET A 58 6.08 11.27 -4.32
C MET A 58 6.10 10.01 -5.17
N SER A 59 7.18 9.24 -5.13
CA SER A 59 7.29 8.00 -5.89
C SER A 59 6.41 6.90 -5.31
N LEU A 60 6.31 6.79 -3.99
CA LEU A 60 5.32 5.94 -3.32
C LEU A 60 3.90 6.32 -3.73
N GLN A 61 3.54 7.59 -3.61
CA GLN A 61 2.17 8.05 -3.88
C GLN A 61 1.80 7.90 -5.36
N THR A 62 2.65 8.36 -6.27
CA THR A 62 2.42 8.20 -7.72
C THR A 62 2.45 6.73 -8.17
N GLY A 63 3.20 5.86 -7.49
CA GLY A 63 3.11 4.41 -7.68
C GLY A 63 1.73 3.88 -7.29
N GLY A 64 1.24 4.21 -6.10
CA GLY A 64 -0.08 3.75 -5.60
C GLY A 64 -1.27 4.26 -6.41
N CYS A 65 -1.18 5.48 -6.96
CA CYS A 65 -2.13 6.00 -7.94
C CYS A 65 -2.26 5.06 -9.15
N MET A 66 -1.13 4.78 -9.79
CA MET A 66 -1.09 3.94 -10.99
C MET A 66 -1.44 2.48 -10.69
N GLU A 67 -1.12 2.00 -9.49
CA GLU A 67 -1.52 0.68 -9.04
C GLU A 67 -3.05 0.56 -8.94
N SER A 68 -3.75 1.63 -8.54
CA SER A 68 -5.21 1.64 -8.51
C SER A 68 -5.78 1.49 -9.93
N GLU A 69 -5.21 2.18 -10.93
CA GLU A 69 -5.59 1.99 -12.34
C GLU A 69 -5.28 0.57 -12.84
N ALA A 70 -4.17 -0.03 -12.40
CA ALA A 70 -3.82 -1.40 -12.75
C ALA A 70 -4.84 -2.41 -12.20
N ARG A 71 -5.34 -2.19 -10.98
CA ARG A 71 -6.39 -3.01 -10.37
C ARG A 71 -7.73 -2.84 -11.08
N GLU A 72 -8.05 -1.64 -11.57
CA GLU A 72 -9.23 -1.41 -12.42
C GLU A 72 -9.18 -2.21 -13.73
N ALA A 73 -7.99 -2.35 -14.32
CA ALA A 73 -7.79 -3.22 -15.48
C ALA A 73 -7.95 -4.72 -15.12
N ASP A 74 -7.49 -5.15 -13.92
CA ASP A 74 -7.73 -6.51 -13.41
C ASP A 74 -9.22 -6.83 -13.33
N LEU A 75 -10.01 -5.95 -12.71
CA LEU A 75 -11.45 -6.13 -12.55
C LEU A 75 -12.18 -6.20 -13.90
N ARG A 76 -11.78 -5.36 -14.88
CA ARG A 76 -12.29 -5.44 -16.25
C ARG A 76 -11.96 -6.77 -16.92
N GLY A 77 -10.74 -7.27 -16.71
CA GLY A 77 -10.32 -8.57 -17.23
C GLY A 77 -11.13 -9.72 -16.64
N LEU A 78 -11.31 -9.72 -15.31
CA LEU A 78 -12.12 -10.72 -14.61
C LEU A 78 -13.58 -10.71 -15.09
N ALA A 79 -14.20 -9.53 -15.19
CA ALA A 79 -15.57 -9.40 -15.69
C ALA A 79 -15.72 -9.93 -17.13
N ALA A 80 -14.74 -9.64 -18.00
CA ALA A 80 -14.74 -10.12 -19.37
C ALA A 80 -14.54 -11.65 -19.46
N PHE A 81 -13.70 -12.21 -18.59
CA PHE A 81 -13.49 -13.65 -18.48
C PHE A 81 -14.77 -14.38 -18.08
N GLU A 82 -15.46 -13.92 -17.04
CA GLU A 82 -16.74 -14.50 -16.60
C GLU A 82 -17.84 -14.39 -17.68
N ALA A 83 -17.81 -13.32 -18.48
CA ALA A 83 -18.71 -13.15 -19.62
C ALA A 83 -18.34 -14.00 -20.87
N GLY A 84 -17.26 -14.79 -20.82
CA GLY A 84 -16.77 -15.59 -21.95
C GLY A 84 -16.15 -14.77 -23.09
N ASN A 85 -15.76 -13.51 -22.83
CA ASN A 85 -15.15 -12.62 -23.81
C ASN A 85 -13.61 -12.65 -23.69
N ALA A 86 -13.00 -13.64 -24.37
CA ALA A 86 -11.57 -13.89 -24.28
C ALA A 86 -10.72 -12.72 -24.79
N GLU A 87 -11.12 -12.07 -25.89
CA GLU A 87 -10.37 -10.95 -26.47
C GLU A 87 -10.33 -9.75 -25.52
N ALA A 88 -11.46 -9.38 -24.92
CA ALA A 88 -11.52 -8.29 -23.96
C ALA A 88 -10.76 -8.63 -22.66
N SER A 89 -10.84 -9.87 -22.19
CA SER A 89 -10.05 -10.33 -21.04
C SER A 89 -8.55 -10.21 -21.32
N GLN A 90 -8.09 -10.67 -22.50
CA GLN A 90 -6.69 -10.62 -22.87
C GLN A 90 -6.18 -9.18 -23.01
N ASP A 91 -6.96 -8.28 -23.62
CA ASP A 91 -6.61 -6.86 -23.73
C ASP A 91 -6.47 -6.22 -22.34
N ALA A 92 -7.43 -6.45 -21.44
CA ALA A 92 -7.39 -5.93 -20.08
C ALA A 92 -6.15 -6.41 -19.30
N MET A 93 -5.75 -7.69 -19.46
CA MET A 93 -4.52 -8.21 -18.86
C MET A 93 -3.25 -7.55 -19.42
N ILE A 94 -3.23 -7.20 -20.71
CA ILE A 94 -2.10 -6.46 -21.31
C ILE A 94 -2.03 -5.05 -20.74
N VAL A 95 -3.17 -4.37 -20.63
CA VAL A 95 -3.27 -3.03 -20.03
C VAL A 95 -2.78 -3.07 -18.57
N GLN A 96 -3.29 -4.01 -17.77
CA GLN A 96 -2.86 -4.25 -16.40
C GLN A 96 -1.34 -4.42 -16.30
N ARG A 97 -0.74 -5.27 -17.14
CA ARG A 97 0.70 -5.53 -17.13
C ARG A 97 1.53 -4.27 -17.40
N ARG A 98 1.13 -3.45 -18.39
CA ARG A 98 1.80 -2.17 -18.73
C ARG A 98 1.70 -1.15 -17.59
N LEU A 99 0.55 -1.11 -16.93
CA LEU A 99 0.36 -0.24 -15.75
C LEU A 99 1.24 -0.70 -14.59
N TYR A 100 1.34 -2.02 -14.34
CA TYR A 100 2.24 -2.55 -13.31
C TYR A 100 3.73 -2.35 -13.62
N GLU A 101 4.16 -2.39 -14.88
CA GLU A 101 5.53 -2.04 -15.28
C GLU A 101 5.87 -0.60 -14.85
N THR A 102 4.97 0.34 -15.15
CA THR A 102 5.15 1.75 -14.76
C THR A 102 5.04 1.94 -13.25
N THR A 103 4.11 1.23 -12.60
CA THR A 103 3.95 1.22 -11.13
C THR A 103 5.24 0.76 -10.45
N ALA A 104 5.82 -0.35 -10.90
CA ALA A 104 7.06 -0.90 -10.39
C ALA A 104 8.22 0.08 -10.57
N SER A 105 8.32 0.71 -11.74
CA SER A 105 9.32 1.75 -12.00
C SER A 105 9.19 2.93 -11.04
N ARG A 106 7.98 3.44 -10.81
CA ARG A 106 7.73 4.54 -9.85
C ARG A 106 8.13 4.14 -8.43
N TYR A 107 7.68 2.99 -7.94
CA TYR A 107 8.08 2.52 -6.61
C TYR A 107 9.59 2.29 -6.49
N TYR A 108 10.23 1.75 -7.54
CA TYR A 108 11.67 1.53 -7.54
C TYR A 108 12.47 2.84 -7.57
N ASP A 109 11.96 3.89 -8.23
CA ASP A 109 12.51 5.24 -8.10
C ASP A 109 12.47 5.74 -6.65
N GLY A 110 11.36 5.48 -5.93
CA GLY A 110 11.24 5.77 -4.50
C GLY A 110 12.31 5.05 -3.68
N TRP A 111 12.51 3.75 -3.92
CA TRP A 111 13.57 2.98 -3.27
C TRP A 111 14.98 3.51 -3.59
N LYS A 112 15.26 3.91 -4.84
CA LYS A 112 16.55 4.51 -5.20
C LYS A 112 16.79 5.83 -4.48
N HIS A 113 15.77 6.68 -4.35
CA HIS A 113 15.88 7.90 -3.56
C HIS A 113 16.12 7.60 -2.08
N HIS A 114 15.44 6.57 -1.53
CA HIS A 114 15.63 6.13 -0.16
C HIS A 114 17.09 5.69 0.09
N GLN A 115 17.64 4.81 -0.74
CA GLN A 115 19.04 4.35 -0.60
C GLN A 115 20.05 5.48 -0.78
N ALA A 116 19.78 6.42 -1.69
CA ALA A 116 20.69 7.56 -1.92
C ALA A 116 20.75 8.51 -0.71
N TYR A 117 19.69 8.59 0.11
CA TYR A 117 19.65 9.46 1.29
C TYR A 117 20.06 8.75 2.58
N TYR A 118 19.48 7.58 2.86
CA TYR A 118 19.70 6.85 4.12
C TYR A 118 20.83 5.80 4.05
N GLY A 119 21.34 5.50 2.86
CA GLY A 119 22.27 4.40 2.64
C GLY A 119 21.59 3.02 2.70
N GLU A 120 22.40 1.98 2.65
CA GLU A 120 21.93 0.59 2.70
C GLU A 120 21.98 0.04 4.13
N ALA A 121 20.93 0.30 4.92
CA ALA A 121 20.84 -0.13 6.31
C ALA A 121 21.00 -1.65 6.52
N ALA A 122 20.59 -2.46 5.52
CA ALA A 122 20.81 -3.89 5.50
C ALA A 122 22.30 -4.27 5.65
N GLN A 123 23.24 -3.41 5.25
CA GLN A 123 24.69 -3.65 5.31
C GLN A 123 25.35 -3.31 6.66
N GLY A 124 24.59 -2.87 7.68
CA GLY A 124 25.04 -2.95 9.07
C GLY A 124 24.71 -1.75 9.96
N GLU A 125 24.73 -0.53 9.42
CA GLU A 125 24.48 0.68 10.22
C GLU A 125 23.11 1.29 9.88
N CYS A 126 22.30 1.49 10.90
CA CYS A 126 21.04 2.22 10.77
C CYS A 126 21.32 3.72 10.64
N PRO A 127 20.59 4.44 9.78
CA PRO A 127 20.73 5.89 9.68
C PRO A 127 20.29 6.56 10.99
N SER A 128 20.82 7.75 11.26
CA SER A 128 20.25 8.65 12.26
C SER A 128 19.02 9.35 11.67
N PHE A 129 18.00 9.56 12.48
CA PHE A 129 16.82 10.31 12.08
C PHE A 129 16.77 11.66 12.80
N ASP A 130 16.58 12.73 12.04
CA ASP A 130 16.52 14.10 12.60
C ASP A 130 15.13 14.45 13.15
N SER A 131 14.09 13.70 12.77
CA SER A 131 12.71 13.93 13.18
C SER A 131 11.83 12.69 12.98
N GLU A 132 10.62 12.72 13.57
CA GLU A 132 9.58 11.72 13.29
C GLU A 132 9.22 11.64 11.80
N TYR A 133 9.27 12.78 11.11
CA TYR A 133 9.01 12.82 9.67
C TYR A 133 10.12 12.12 8.86
N ASP A 134 11.37 12.23 9.30
CA ASP A 134 12.51 11.54 8.68
C ASP A 134 12.36 10.01 8.81
N GLU A 135 11.99 9.53 10.01
CA GLU A 135 11.61 8.14 10.25
C GLU A 135 10.41 7.69 9.38
N PHE A 136 9.39 8.53 9.23
CA PHE A 136 8.25 8.24 8.36
C PHE A 136 8.67 8.04 6.90
N ILE A 137 9.54 8.92 6.37
CA ILE A 137 10.05 8.81 4.99
C ILE A 137 10.89 7.54 4.83
N TYR A 138 11.68 7.18 5.84
CA TYR A 138 12.42 5.92 5.84
C TYR A 138 11.46 4.74 5.65
N ILE A 139 10.40 4.67 6.45
CA ILE A 139 9.36 3.62 6.32
C ILE A 139 8.66 3.67 4.97
N ALA A 140 8.33 4.86 4.45
CA ALA A 140 7.74 5.03 3.13
C ALA A 140 8.65 4.49 2.01
N GLY A 141 9.97 4.64 2.17
CA GLY A 141 10.95 4.05 1.26
C GLY A 141 10.99 2.52 1.36
N LEU A 142 10.92 1.95 2.56
CA LEU A 142 10.81 0.50 2.75
C LEU A 142 9.54 -0.07 2.08
N ILE A 143 8.40 0.60 2.25
CA ILE A 143 7.14 0.25 1.58
C ILE A 143 7.32 0.34 0.06
N SER A 144 7.96 1.40 -0.44
CA SER A 144 8.25 1.56 -1.87
C SER A 144 9.11 0.41 -2.40
N GLY A 145 10.13 -0.03 -1.68
CA GLY A 145 10.95 -1.18 -2.07
C GLY A 145 10.13 -2.46 -2.20
N LEU A 146 9.29 -2.76 -1.21
CA LEU A 146 8.46 -3.96 -1.24
C LEU A 146 7.40 -3.89 -2.35
N GLN A 147 6.77 -2.73 -2.55
CA GLN A 147 5.77 -2.53 -3.59
C GLN A 147 6.38 -2.52 -5.00
N ALA A 148 7.62 -2.06 -5.16
CA ALA A 148 8.37 -2.19 -6.41
C ALA A 148 8.52 -3.65 -6.80
N LEU A 149 8.93 -4.52 -5.86
CA LEU A 149 9.04 -5.95 -6.10
C LEU A 149 7.69 -6.58 -6.44
N ASN A 150 6.64 -6.25 -5.69
CA ASN A 150 5.29 -6.74 -5.94
C ASN A 150 4.79 -6.36 -7.35
N ALA A 151 4.86 -5.07 -7.70
CA ALA A 151 4.44 -4.59 -9.00
C ALA A 151 5.28 -5.17 -10.15
N ASP A 152 6.60 -5.38 -9.95
CA ASP A 152 7.45 -5.98 -10.97
C ASP A 152 7.03 -7.44 -11.25
N ILE A 153 6.72 -8.21 -10.21
CA ILE A 153 6.15 -9.57 -10.33
C ILE A 153 4.86 -9.54 -11.17
N GLN A 154 3.93 -8.62 -10.87
CA GLN A 154 2.67 -8.47 -11.61
C GLN A 154 2.89 -8.03 -13.07
N SER A 155 3.97 -7.31 -13.34
CA SER A 155 4.41 -6.94 -14.70
C SER A 155 5.16 -8.06 -15.44
N SER A 156 5.40 -9.21 -14.80
CA SER A 156 6.27 -10.30 -15.30
C SER A 156 7.76 -9.90 -15.40
N GLY A 157 8.23 -9.04 -14.51
CA GLY A 157 9.65 -8.63 -14.40
C GLY A 157 10.07 -7.53 -15.38
N ALA A 158 9.12 -6.79 -15.96
CA ALA A 158 9.39 -5.83 -17.02
C ALA A 158 10.18 -4.60 -16.53
N ALA A 159 10.01 -4.20 -15.27
CA ALA A 159 10.70 -3.04 -14.70
C ALA A 159 12.12 -3.39 -14.19
N GLY A 160 12.44 -4.69 -14.05
CA GLY A 160 13.79 -5.16 -13.69
C GLY A 160 14.16 -4.88 -12.24
N VAL A 161 13.22 -5.03 -11.31
CA VAL A 161 13.47 -4.80 -9.88
C VAL A 161 14.36 -5.93 -9.33
N PRO A 162 15.40 -5.62 -8.53
CA PRO A 162 16.27 -6.65 -7.96
C PRO A 162 15.50 -7.68 -7.12
N LYS A 163 15.74 -8.97 -7.36
CA LYS A 163 15.02 -10.06 -6.67
C LYS A 163 15.27 -10.14 -5.17
N ASN A 164 16.41 -9.61 -4.69
CA ASN A 164 16.75 -9.57 -3.27
C ASN A 164 16.11 -8.38 -2.52
N MET A 165 15.30 -7.55 -3.21
CA MET A 165 14.65 -6.37 -2.64
C MET A 165 13.87 -6.69 -1.36
N GLY A 166 13.09 -7.78 -1.34
CA GLY A 166 12.30 -8.17 -0.18
C GLY A 166 13.17 -8.41 1.06
N SER A 167 14.31 -9.09 0.91
CA SER A 167 15.27 -9.31 2.00
C SER A 167 15.90 -7.99 2.48
N LEU A 168 16.27 -7.10 1.57
CA LEU A 168 16.83 -5.79 1.93
C LEU A 168 15.81 -4.95 2.73
N VAL A 169 14.55 -4.94 2.30
CA VAL A 169 13.46 -4.26 3.01
C VAL A 169 13.26 -4.87 4.40
N ALA A 170 13.10 -6.19 4.48
CA ALA A 170 12.87 -6.89 5.74
C ALA A 170 13.99 -6.63 6.76
N GLU A 171 15.25 -6.67 6.35
CA GLU A 171 16.39 -6.35 7.23
C GLU A 171 16.39 -4.89 7.68
N SER A 172 16.04 -3.97 6.77
CA SER A 172 16.04 -2.53 7.05
C SER A 172 14.95 -2.11 8.04
N THR A 173 13.87 -2.90 8.20
CA THR A 173 12.82 -2.63 9.20
C THR A 173 13.34 -2.57 10.64
N ARG A 174 14.50 -3.17 10.94
CA ARG A 174 15.09 -3.15 12.30
C ARG A 174 15.53 -1.75 12.77
N CYS A 175 15.68 -0.81 11.84
CA CYS A 175 16.17 0.53 12.13
C CYS A 175 15.10 1.48 12.66
N VAL A 176 13.82 1.09 12.62
CA VAL A 176 12.71 1.91 13.08
C VAL A 176 11.95 1.20 14.19
N ASP A 177 11.45 1.98 15.15
CA ASP A 177 10.73 1.46 16.30
C ASP A 177 9.36 0.90 15.89
N ASN A 178 9.07 -0.34 16.30
CA ASN A 178 7.86 -1.00 15.86
C ASN A 178 6.58 -0.48 16.53
N GLU A 179 6.64 -0.10 17.80
CA GLU A 179 5.47 0.35 18.56
C GLU A 179 5.10 1.79 18.16
N LYS A 180 6.12 2.66 18.02
CA LYS A 180 5.96 4.03 17.52
C LYS A 180 5.29 4.06 16.14
N TRP A 181 5.66 3.14 15.27
CA TRP A 181 5.13 3.03 13.92
C TRP A 181 4.05 1.96 13.79
N TRP A 182 3.22 1.82 14.84
CA TRP A 182 1.94 1.09 14.87
C TRP A 182 1.99 -0.29 14.21
N GLY A 183 3.09 -1.02 14.45
CA GLY A 183 3.30 -2.38 13.94
C GLY A 183 3.75 -2.49 12.48
N VAL A 184 3.92 -1.38 11.74
CA VAL A 184 4.33 -1.42 10.32
C VAL A 184 5.68 -2.11 10.12
N PRO A 185 6.74 -1.84 10.91
CA PRO A 185 8.02 -2.53 10.72
C PRO A 185 7.91 -4.05 10.86
N MET A 186 7.22 -4.54 11.89
CA MET A 186 6.94 -5.97 12.07
C MET A 186 6.08 -6.52 10.94
N GLY A 187 5.02 -5.81 10.55
CA GLY A 187 4.11 -6.19 9.47
C GLY A 187 4.84 -6.38 8.14
N LEU A 188 5.65 -5.40 7.73
CA LEU A 188 6.45 -5.48 6.50
C LEU A 188 7.39 -6.69 6.50
N ARG A 189 8.12 -6.89 7.60
CA ARG A 189 9.04 -8.01 7.74
C ARG A 189 8.31 -9.36 7.68
N ALA A 190 7.18 -9.46 8.37
CA ALA A 190 6.37 -10.67 8.39
C ALA A 190 5.70 -10.96 7.03
N THR A 191 5.28 -9.92 6.28
CA THR A 191 4.81 -10.09 4.89
C THR A 191 5.90 -10.65 4.00
N VAL A 192 7.13 -10.16 4.10
CA VAL A 192 8.28 -10.73 3.35
C VAL A 192 8.49 -12.19 3.73
N TRP A 193 8.46 -12.52 5.02
CA TRP A 193 8.60 -13.90 5.51
C TRP A 193 7.51 -14.82 4.98
N ALA A 194 6.28 -14.35 4.92
CA ALA A 194 5.18 -15.10 4.32
C ALA A 194 5.40 -15.31 2.82
N MET A 195 5.90 -14.32 2.08
CA MET A 195 6.05 -14.40 0.63
C MET A 195 7.25 -15.21 0.16
N ILE A 196 8.40 -15.14 0.86
CA ILE A 196 9.66 -15.75 0.41
C ILE A 196 9.90 -17.09 1.12
N PRO A 197 9.88 -18.24 0.40
CA PRO A 197 10.18 -19.54 1.01
C PRO A 197 11.57 -19.57 1.66
N GLY A 198 11.65 -20.11 2.87
CA GLY A 198 12.92 -20.25 3.61
C GLY A 198 13.46 -18.97 4.26
N SER A 199 12.72 -17.86 4.19
CA SER A 199 13.12 -16.60 4.83
C SER A 199 12.65 -16.44 6.28
N VAL A 200 11.80 -17.35 6.75
CA VAL A 200 11.25 -17.34 8.11
C VAL A 200 12.36 -17.73 9.12
N PRO A 201 12.66 -16.90 10.14
CA PRO A 201 13.60 -17.27 11.18
C PRO A 201 13.12 -18.45 12.01
N GLN A 202 14.06 -19.16 12.66
CA GLN A 202 13.71 -20.30 13.50
C GLN A 202 12.81 -19.89 14.67
N GLY A 203 11.66 -20.56 14.82
CA GLY A 203 10.70 -20.31 15.90
C GLY A 203 9.73 -19.16 15.64
N GLU A 204 9.74 -18.56 14.44
CA GLU A 204 8.82 -17.49 14.05
C GLU A 204 7.64 -18.03 13.23
N ASP A 205 6.44 -17.50 13.48
CA ASP A 205 5.28 -17.64 12.59
C ASP A 205 4.94 -16.26 11.97
N PRO A 206 5.03 -16.10 10.64
CA PRO A 206 4.69 -14.85 9.97
C PRO A 206 3.26 -14.36 10.25
N PHE A 207 2.28 -15.25 10.36
CA PHE A 207 0.89 -14.88 10.57
C PHE A 207 0.61 -14.48 12.02
N GLU A 208 1.27 -15.08 13.01
CA GLU A 208 1.22 -14.60 14.39
C GLU A 208 1.82 -13.18 14.49
N ARG A 209 2.94 -12.92 13.79
CA ARG A 209 3.54 -11.58 13.73
C ARG A 209 2.66 -10.57 13.03
N LEU A 210 2.00 -10.95 11.94
CA LEU A 210 1.04 -10.08 11.24
C LEU A 210 -0.16 -9.75 12.13
N ALA A 211 -0.70 -10.72 12.86
CA ALA A 211 -1.81 -10.50 13.80
C ALA A 211 -1.40 -9.54 14.92
N ARG A 212 -0.18 -9.69 15.49
CA ARG A 212 0.32 -8.75 16.50
C ARG A 212 0.56 -7.35 15.94
N ALA A 213 1.02 -7.25 14.69
CA ALA A 213 1.16 -5.96 14.01
C ALA A 213 -0.21 -5.31 13.74
N ALA A 214 -1.25 -6.09 13.44
CA ALA A 214 -2.62 -5.61 13.29
C ALA A 214 -3.13 -4.96 14.60
N GLU A 215 -2.95 -5.65 15.73
CA GLU A 215 -3.33 -5.12 17.06
C GLU A 215 -2.69 -3.76 17.36
N LEU A 216 -1.39 -3.59 17.08
CA LEU A 216 -0.71 -2.29 17.26
C LEU A 216 -1.27 -1.20 16.34
N GLY A 217 -1.67 -1.58 15.12
CA GLY A 217 -2.33 -0.68 14.16
C GLY A 217 -3.70 -0.21 14.64
N GLU A 218 -4.48 -1.11 15.23
CA GLU A 218 -5.79 -0.82 15.83
C GLU A 218 -5.66 0.10 17.04
N GLU A 219 -4.76 -0.24 17.98
CA GLU A 219 -4.48 0.58 19.17
C GLU A 219 -4.09 2.02 18.79
N ALA A 220 -3.28 2.18 17.75
CA ALA A 220 -2.86 3.48 17.23
C ALA A 220 -3.90 4.18 16.32
N ARG A 221 -4.96 3.47 15.92
CA ARG A 221 -5.97 3.89 14.95
C ARG A 221 -5.38 4.24 13.57
N VAL A 222 -4.38 3.46 13.17
CA VAL A 222 -3.71 3.49 11.85
C VAL A 222 -3.61 2.04 11.34
N ARG A 223 -4.67 1.57 10.66
CA ARG A 223 -4.89 0.14 10.37
C ARG A 223 -4.23 -0.35 9.08
N LEU A 224 -3.10 0.25 8.69
CA LEU A 224 -2.33 -0.16 7.52
C LEU A 224 -1.87 -1.63 7.61
N THR A 225 -1.63 -2.11 8.83
CA THR A 225 -1.19 -3.49 9.09
C THR A 225 -2.24 -4.54 8.73
N HIS A 226 -3.53 -4.20 8.66
CA HIS A 226 -4.57 -5.09 8.12
C HIS A 226 -4.29 -5.43 6.65
N VAL A 227 -3.80 -4.46 5.87
CA VAL A 227 -3.45 -4.67 4.46
C VAL A 227 -2.34 -5.70 4.33
N PHE A 228 -1.31 -5.63 5.18
CA PHE A 228 -0.20 -6.59 5.19
C PHE A 228 -0.67 -8.00 5.49
N GLN A 229 -1.58 -8.15 6.46
CA GLN A 229 -2.17 -9.43 6.83
C GLN A 229 -3.01 -10.02 5.68
N VAL A 230 -3.89 -9.20 5.07
CA VAL A 230 -4.72 -9.63 3.94
C VAL A 230 -3.85 -10.04 2.75
N ILE A 231 -2.85 -9.25 2.36
CA ILE A 231 -1.96 -9.58 1.23
C ILE A 231 -1.20 -10.88 1.49
N ALA A 232 -0.66 -11.06 2.70
CA ALA A 232 0.05 -12.28 3.06
C ALA A 232 -0.88 -13.51 3.04
N ALA A 233 -2.11 -13.36 3.55
CA ALA A 233 -3.12 -14.42 3.55
C ALA A 233 -3.55 -14.79 2.13
N GLN A 234 -3.81 -13.80 1.27
CA GLN A 234 -4.17 -14.00 -0.13
C GLN A 234 -3.06 -14.73 -0.90
N ASN A 235 -1.79 -14.36 -0.68
CA ASN A 235 -0.64 -15.04 -1.31
C ASN A 235 -0.46 -16.50 -0.86
N LYS A 236 -1.10 -16.90 0.24
CA LYS A 236 -1.13 -18.28 0.75
C LYS A 236 -2.47 -18.99 0.52
N ASN A 237 -3.38 -18.39 -0.24
CA ASN A 237 -4.74 -18.90 -0.46
C ASN A 237 -5.47 -19.19 0.86
N LYS A 238 -5.28 -18.33 1.87
CA LYS A 238 -5.99 -18.39 3.16
C LYS A 238 -7.24 -17.50 3.11
N ASP A 239 -8.20 -17.86 2.27
CA ASP A 239 -9.34 -16.99 1.96
C ASP A 239 -10.23 -16.69 3.17
N GLU A 240 -10.43 -17.63 4.09
CA GLU A 240 -11.14 -17.36 5.35
C GLU A 240 -10.45 -16.27 6.17
N LEU A 241 -9.13 -16.34 6.33
CA LEU A 241 -8.36 -15.32 7.04
C LEU A 241 -8.43 -13.95 6.34
N VAL A 242 -8.47 -13.92 5.01
CA VAL A 242 -8.69 -12.69 4.25
C VAL A 242 -10.05 -12.08 4.64
N ARG A 243 -11.12 -12.87 4.59
CA ARG A 243 -12.48 -12.43 4.90
C ARG A 243 -12.61 -11.93 6.34
N ASP A 244 -12.06 -12.68 7.29
CA ASP A 244 -12.09 -12.32 8.71
C ASP A 244 -11.32 -11.03 8.98
N THR A 245 -10.17 -10.84 8.32
CA THR A 245 -9.41 -9.58 8.45
C THR A 245 -10.15 -8.40 7.83
N ILE A 246 -10.84 -8.59 6.70
CA ILE A 246 -11.69 -7.54 6.09
C ILE A 246 -12.84 -7.17 7.04
N ARG A 247 -13.55 -8.15 7.61
CA ARG A 247 -14.61 -7.92 8.61
C ARG A 247 -14.11 -7.15 9.82
N ARG A 248 -12.98 -7.60 10.39
CA ARG A 248 -12.32 -6.94 11.52
C ARG A 248 -11.95 -5.50 11.18
N HIS A 249 -11.38 -5.25 9.99
CA HIS A 249 -11.07 -3.89 9.56
C HIS A 249 -12.31 -2.98 9.53
N VAL A 250 -13.43 -3.47 9.01
CA VAL A 250 -14.68 -2.69 8.93
C VAL A 250 -15.20 -2.37 10.33
N SER A 251 -15.33 -3.37 11.21
CA SER A 251 -15.75 -3.17 12.61
C SER A 251 -14.84 -2.18 13.34
N GLU A 252 -13.51 -2.31 13.19
CA GLU A 252 -12.55 -1.37 13.80
C GLU A 252 -12.68 0.06 13.27
N VAL A 253 -12.95 0.25 11.98
CA VAL A 253 -13.15 1.58 11.37
C VAL A 253 -14.45 2.21 11.85
N GLU A 254 -15.52 1.43 12.00
CA GLU A 254 -16.82 1.88 12.49
C GLU A 254 -16.79 2.27 13.97
N GLU A 255 -16.14 1.46 14.80
CA GLU A 255 -16.08 1.65 16.25
C GLU A 255 -15.04 2.71 16.67
N HIS A 256 -13.95 2.83 15.91
CA HIS A 256 -12.80 3.65 16.29
C HIS A 256 -12.41 4.63 15.16
N PRO A 257 -12.75 5.93 15.29
CA PRO A 257 -12.34 6.94 14.30
C PRO A 257 -10.82 6.99 14.11
N ALA A 258 -10.38 7.15 12.87
CA ALA A 258 -8.96 7.19 12.52
C ALA A 258 -8.19 8.25 13.29
N ASN A 259 -6.89 7.97 13.53
CA ASN A 259 -5.97 8.97 14.06
C ASN A 259 -5.95 10.22 13.16
N GLU A 260 -6.13 11.40 13.74
CA GLU A 260 -6.25 12.65 12.96
C GLU A 260 -5.00 12.99 12.18
N GLN A 261 -3.81 12.71 12.72
CA GLN A 261 -2.51 12.99 12.09
C GLN A 261 -2.22 12.05 10.90
N TRP A 262 -2.81 10.85 10.91
CA TRP A 262 -2.49 9.76 9.97
C TRP A 262 -3.72 9.28 9.19
N ARG A 263 -4.76 10.11 9.11
CA ARG A 263 -6.04 9.81 8.48
C ARG A 263 -5.88 9.30 7.06
N LEU A 264 -4.99 9.90 6.26
CA LEU A 264 -4.72 9.47 4.88
C LEU A 264 -4.21 8.03 4.81
N ILE A 265 -3.34 7.63 5.76
CA ILE A 265 -2.77 6.29 5.81
C ILE A 265 -3.85 5.26 6.12
N ASP A 266 -4.75 5.60 7.02
CA ASP A 266 -5.87 4.74 7.39
C ASP A 266 -6.93 4.64 6.26
N GLN A 267 -7.19 5.74 5.56
CA GLN A 267 -8.00 5.73 4.34
C GLN A 267 -7.35 4.87 3.24
N LEU A 268 -6.03 4.95 3.08
CA LEU A 268 -5.29 4.10 2.15
C LEU A 268 -5.44 2.62 2.52
N ALA A 269 -5.47 2.28 3.82
CA ALA A 269 -5.73 0.92 4.27
C ALA A 269 -7.12 0.44 3.81
N THR A 270 -8.15 1.25 4.06
CA THR A 270 -9.53 0.97 3.63
C THR A 270 -9.63 0.80 2.11
N HIS A 271 -8.98 1.67 1.34
CA HIS A 271 -8.93 1.60 -0.12
C HIS A 271 -8.32 0.30 -0.64
N ASN A 272 -7.20 -0.13 -0.04
CA ASN A 272 -6.55 -1.40 -0.42
C ASN A 272 -7.41 -2.62 -0.05
N ILE A 273 -8.04 -2.60 1.12
CA ILE A 273 -8.93 -3.67 1.58
C ILE A 273 -10.16 -3.78 0.68
N ARG A 274 -10.77 -2.64 0.31
CA ARG A 274 -11.88 -2.61 -0.65
C ARG A 274 -11.47 -3.17 -2.01
N ALA A 275 -10.28 -2.82 -2.52
CA ALA A 275 -9.81 -3.36 -3.79
C ALA A 275 -9.64 -4.90 -3.76
N ILE A 276 -9.24 -5.46 -2.62
CA ILE A 276 -9.16 -6.92 -2.43
C ILE A 276 -10.57 -7.53 -2.38
N SER A 277 -11.49 -6.92 -1.63
CA SER A 277 -12.91 -7.31 -1.58
C SER A 277 -13.55 -7.28 -2.98
N ASP A 278 -13.33 -6.22 -3.75
CA ASP A 278 -13.87 -6.06 -5.12
C ASP A 278 -13.41 -7.18 -6.03
N ARG A 279 -12.15 -7.58 -5.92
CA ARG A 279 -11.60 -8.70 -6.69
C ARG A 279 -12.21 -10.04 -6.27
N MET A 280 -12.48 -10.24 -4.99
CA MET A 280 -13.15 -11.45 -4.48
C MET A 280 -14.58 -11.55 -5.01
N TRP A 281 -15.37 -10.48 -4.83
CA TRP A 281 -16.74 -10.40 -5.38
C TRP A 281 -16.75 -10.57 -6.89
N MET A 282 -15.86 -9.90 -7.61
CA MET A 282 -15.83 -9.97 -9.08
C MET A 282 -15.60 -11.40 -9.59
N LYS A 283 -14.72 -12.16 -8.93
CA LYS A 283 -14.44 -13.55 -9.29
C LYS A 283 -15.62 -14.50 -9.08
N GLU A 284 -16.49 -14.19 -8.13
CA GLU A 284 -17.46 -15.16 -7.61
C GLU A 284 -18.89 -14.82 -8.05
N THR A 285 -19.14 -13.53 -8.29
CA THR A 285 -20.47 -13.04 -8.68
C THR A 285 -20.46 -12.19 -9.95
N GLY A 286 -19.28 -11.85 -10.51
CA GLY A 286 -19.16 -11.02 -11.71
C GLY A 286 -19.43 -9.53 -11.47
N HIS A 287 -19.50 -9.07 -10.22
CA HIS A 287 -19.63 -7.65 -9.87
C HIS A 287 -18.75 -7.30 -8.67
N ARG A 288 -18.56 -5.99 -8.40
CA ARG A 288 -17.76 -5.52 -7.26
C ARG A 288 -18.45 -5.75 -5.92
N THR A 289 -17.73 -5.46 -4.84
CA THR A 289 -18.34 -5.34 -3.51
C THR A 289 -19.53 -4.38 -3.60
N PRO A 290 -20.72 -4.75 -3.10
CA PRO A 290 -21.86 -3.85 -3.05
C PRO A 290 -21.53 -2.56 -2.30
N VAL A 291 -22.25 -1.48 -2.65
CA VAL A 291 -22.21 -0.23 -1.87
C VAL A 291 -22.61 -0.56 -0.43
N ASP A 292 -21.83 -0.05 0.53
CA ASP A 292 -21.96 -0.35 1.97
C ASP A 292 -21.84 -1.85 2.34
N GLY A 293 -21.38 -2.69 1.41
CA GLY A 293 -21.17 -4.13 1.61
C GLY A 293 -19.74 -4.54 1.94
N LEU A 294 -18.85 -3.59 2.26
CA LEU A 294 -17.48 -3.96 2.68
C LEU A 294 -17.56 -4.73 4.00
N GLY A 295 -16.93 -5.91 4.07
CA GLY A 295 -17.03 -6.80 5.24
C GLY A 295 -18.07 -7.92 5.08
N THR A 296 -18.92 -7.87 4.04
CA THR A 296 -19.83 -8.96 3.71
C THR A 296 -19.38 -9.72 2.46
N PHE A 297 -19.86 -10.95 2.32
CA PHE A 297 -19.53 -11.84 1.21
C PHE A 297 -20.77 -12.54 0.63
N TRP A 298 -20.67 -12.97 -0.62
CA TRP A 298 -21.78 -13.50 -1.43
C TRP A 298 -22.45 -14.77 -0.87
N ASP A 299 -21.73 -15.50 -0.02
CA ASP A 299 -22.13 -16.75 0.62
C ASP A 299 -22.41 -16.57 2.12
N ASP A 300 -22.40 -15.34 2.64
CA ASP A 300 -22.81 -15.08 4.01
C ASP A 300 -24.28 -15.49 4.20
N GLN A 301 -24.57 -16.13 5.33
CA GLN A 301 -25.95 -16.48 5.66
C GLN A 301 -26.75 -15.19 5.80
N LYS A 302 -27.74 -15.00 4.93
CA LYS A 302 -28.70 -13.90 5.06
C LYS A 302 -29.35 -14.00 6.44
N SER A 303 -29.22 -12.94 7.24
CA SER A 303 -30.04 -12.83 8.43
C SER A 303 -31.51 -12.64 8.01
N ASP A 304 -32.46 -13.18 8.77
CA ASP A 304 -33.90 -13.06 8.48
C ASP A 304 -34.37 -11.60 8.31
N ALA A 305 -33.60 -10.62 8.76
CA ALA A 305 -33.88 -9.19 8.64
C ALA A 305 -33.71 -8.65 7.21
N GLU A 306 -32.78 -9.17 6.41
CA GLU A 306 -32.54 -8.71 5.03
C GLU A 306 -33.55 -9.30 4.03
N ALA A 307 -34.19 -10.42 4.37
CA ALA A 307 -35.22 -11.03 3.53
C ALA A 307 -36.51 -10.20 3.49
N MET A 308 -36.77 -9.37 4.51
CA MET A 308 -37.96 -8.51 4.58
C MET A 308 -37.83 -7.21 3.77
N ASP A 309 -36.62 -6.73 3.48
CA ASP A 309 -36.41 -5.45 2.78
C ASP A 309 -36.55 -5.56 1.24
N LEU A 310 -36.40 -6.78 0.70
CA LEU A 310 -36.52 -7.05 -0.74
C LEU A 310 -37.98 -7.12 -1.24
N GLU A 311 -38.97 -7.25 -0.35
CA GLU A 311 -40.39 -7.19 -0.73
C GLU A 311 -40.90 -5.75 -0.96
N GLY A 312 -40.11 -4.73 -0.60
CA GLY A 312 -40.47 -3.31 -0.76
C GLY A 312 -40.01 -2.63 -2.06
N ILE A 313 -39.24 -3.32 -2.92
CA ILE A 313 -38.57 -2.70 -4.09
C ILE A 313 -38.92 -3.44 -5.42
N LEU A 314 -40.04 -4.17 -5.47
CA LEU A 314 -40.61 -4.69 -6.72
C LEU A 314 -41.67 -3.74 -7.31
#